data_AF-A0A969T684-F1
#
_entry.id   AF-A0A969T684-F1
#
_cell.length_a   1.000
_cell.length_b   1.000
_cell.length_c   1.000
_cell.angle_alpha   90.00
_cell.angle_beta   90.00
_cell.angle_gamma   90.00
#
_symmetry.space_group_name_H-M   'P 1'
#
loop_
_entity.id
_entity.type
_entity.pdbx_description
1 polymer ?
#
loop_
_entity_poly.entity_id
_entity_poly.type
_entity_poly.pdbx_seq_one_letter_code
_entity_poly.pdbx_strand_id
1 'polypeptide(L)'
;MVAKRKVTANEIYDLLLNEFKIKEQIGSVEIILGGISAKYNGKDAIGDLLQEWFGEWLKQKDFYFKTRANTQEFPDFLLSEDDKSGFLEIKTFNANAT
;
A
#
# COMPACT_ATOMS: atom_id res chain seq x y z
N MET A 1 13.14 22.20 -2.42
CA MET A 1 12.45 20.90 -2.30
C MET A 1 12.05 20.75 -0.84
N VAL A 2 10.77 20.49 -0.56
CA VAL A 2 10.33 20.24 0.83
C VAL A 2 10.85 18.86 1.22
N ALA A 3 11.48 18.74 2.39
CA ALA A 3 11.95 17.45 2.88
C ALA A 3 10.73 16.58 3.22
N LYS A 4 10.63 15.40 2.61
CA LYS A 4 9.57 14.43 2.89
C LYS A 4 9.58 14.04 4.38
N ARG A 5 8.40 13.83 4.95
CA ARG A 5 8.26 13.48 6.37
C ARG A 5 8.71 12.02 6.61
N LYS A 6 9.59 11.81 7.58
CA LYS A 6 9.95 10.46 8.07
C LYS A 6 8.80 9.88 8.89
N VAL A 7 8.61 8.56 8.79
CA VAL A 7 7.55 7.83 9.48
C VAL A 7 8.01 6.39 9.75
N THR A 8 7.50 5.80 10.82
CA THR A 8 7.72 4.39 11.17
C THR A 8 6.55 3.51 10.75
N ALA A 9 6.76 2.19 10.70
CA ALA A 9 5.69 1.23 10.41
C ALA A 9 4.53 1.32 11.42
N ASN A 10 4.84 1.53 12.71
CA ASN A 10 3.82 1.66 13.76
C ASN A 10 3.00 2.94 13.58
N GLU A 11 3.63 4.07 13.26
CA GLU A 11 2.90 5.30 12.96
C GLU A 11 2.00 5.14 11.72
N ILE A 12 2.47 4.47 10.67
CA ILE A 12 1.63 4.18 9.50
C ILE A 12 0.43 3.32 9.90
N TYR A 13 0.63 2.28 10.71
CA TYR A 13 -0.44 1.45 11.23
C TYR A 13 -1.49 2.29 11.98
N ASP A 14 -1.05 3.15 12.90
CA ASP A 14 -1.94 4.02 13.66
C ASP A 14 -2.69 5.02 12.78
N LEU A 15 -2.02 5.59 11.77
CA LEU A 15 -2.64 6.50 10.80
C LEU A 15 -3.69 5.77 9.96
N LEU A 16 -3.42 4.55 9.49
CA LEU A 16 -4.38 3.76 8.73
C LEU A 16 -5.59 3.38 9.58
N LEU A 17 -5.37 2.95 10.82
CA LEU A 17 -6.43 2.46 11.69
C LEU A 17 -7.28 3.61 12.26
N ASN A 18 -6.64 4.67 12.75
CA ASN A 18 -7.30 5.68 13.57
C ASN A 18 -7.69 6.93 12.77
N GLU A 19 -6.86 7.38 11.83
CA GLU A 19 -7.17 8.57 11.01
C GLU A 19 -7.88 8.21 9.71
N PHE A 20 -7.30 7.31 8.92
CA PHE A 20 -7.89 6.86 7.66
C PHE A 20 -9.08 5.91 7.88
N LYS A 21 -9.18 5.31 9.08
CA LYS A 21 -10.24 4.38 9.46
C LYS A 21 -10.41 3.25 8.44
N ILE A 22 -9.31 2.59 8.05
CA ILE A 22 -9.27 1.63 6.94
C ILE A 22 -10.35 0.54 7.01
N LYS A 23 -10.75 0.12 8.22
CA LYS A 23 -11.79 -0.90 8.45
C LYS A 23 -13.20 -0.45 8.05
N GLU A 24 -13.43 0.85 7.95
CA GLU A 24 -14.70 1.46 7.54
C GLU A 24 -14.72 1.80 6.05
N GLN A 25 -13.58 1.69 5.36
CA GLN A 25 -13.45 2.05 3.95
C GLN A 25 -13.96 0.93 3.05
N ILE A 26 -14.57 1.31 1.93
CA ILE A 26 -15.04 0.41 0.89
C ILE A 26 -14.28 0.74 -0.40
N GLY A 27 -13.68 -0.29 -1.01
CA GLY A 27 -12.96 -0.18 -2.28
C GLY A 27 -13.50 -1.13 -3.34
N SER A 28 -13.15 -0.87 -4.60
CA SER A 28 -13.42 -1.75 -5.74
C SER A 28 -12.37 -1.61 -6.81
N VAL A 29 -12.17 -2.66 -7.60
CA VAL A 29 -11.35 -2.64 -8.82
C VAL A 29 -12.28 -2.68 -10.02
N GLU A 30 -12.10 -1.75 -10.95
CA GLU A 30 -12.93 -1.58 -12.13
C GLU A 30 -12.05 -1.21 -13.32
N ILE A 31 -12.36 -1.78 -14.49
CA ILE A 31 -11.79 -1.33 -15.77
C ILE A 31 -12.86 -0.55 -16.52
N ILE A 32 -12.50 0.65 -16.98
CA ILE A 32 -13.32 1.49 -17.85
C ILE A 32 -12.60 1.64 -19.19
N LEU A 33 -13.19 1.10 -20.26
CA LEU A 33 -12.59 1.12 -21.59
C LEU A 33 -13.67 1.31 -22.66
N GLY A 34 -13.50 2.32 -23.52
CA GLY A 34 -14.43 2.58 -24.62
C GLY A 34 -15.87 2.89 -24.19
N GLY A 35 -16.07 3.43 -22.99
CA GLY A 35 -17.40 3.71 -22.43
C GLY A 35 -18.09 2.51 -21.78
N ILE A 36 -17.42 1.35 -21.72
CA ILE A 36 -17.89 0.15 -21.03
C ILE A 36 -17.14 0.01 -19.70
N SER A 37 -17.87 -0.30 -18.64
CA SER A 37 -17.29 -0.64 -17.34
C SER A 37 -17.45 -2.14 -17.03
N ALA A 38 -16.42 -2.74 -16.46
CA ALA A 38 -16.48 -4.07 -15.84
C ALA A 38 -15.82 -4.06 -14.45
N LYS A 39 -16.57 -4.52 -13.44
CA LYS A 39 -16.06 -4.72 -12.09
C LYS A 39 -15.27 -6.02 -12.00
N TYR A 40 -14.06 -5.95 -11.47
CA TYR A 40 -13.26 -7.13 -11.20
C TYR A 40 -13.73 -7.79 -9.90
N ASN A 41 -14.11 -9.07 -10.01
CA ASN A 41 -14.60 -9.89 -8.89
C ASN A 41 -13.64 -11.05 -8.53
N GLY A 42 -12.46 -11.09 -9.19
CA GLY A 42 -11.41 -12.05 -8.87
C GLY A 42 -10.70 -11.70 -7.56
N LYS A 43 -9.76 -12.57 -7.16
CA LYS A 43 -8.97 -12.41 -5.91
C LYS A 43 -7.46 -12.43 -6.15
N ASP A 44 -7.04 -12.95 -7.30
CA ASP A 44 -5.66 -13.20 -7.68
C ASP A 44 -4.82 -11.92 -7.78
N ALA A 45 -5.39 -10.81 -8.25
CA ALA A 45 -4.68 -9.53 -8.37
C ALA A 45 -4.83 -8.62 -7.14
N ILE A 46 -5.66 -8.97 -6.15
CA ILE A 46 -6.03 -8.03 -5.07
C ILE A 46 -4.84 -7.69 -4.18
N GLY A 47 -3.92 -8.63 -3.95
CA GLY A 47 -2.73 -8.39 -3.14
C GLY A 47 -1.80 -7.34 -3.74
N ASP A 48 -1.41 -7.54 -4.99
CA ASP A 48 -0.54 -6.62 -5.72
C ASP A 48 -1.17 -5.22 -5.83
N LEU A 49 -2.46 -5.15 -6.14
CA LEU A 49 -3.20 -3.88 -6.23
C LEU A 49 -3.27 -3.14 -4.89
N LEU A 50 -3.38 -3.85 -3.76
CA LEU A 50 -3.37 -3.23 -2.43
C LEU A 50 -1.97 -2.71 -2.06
N GLN A 51 -0.91 -3.41 -2.46
CA GLN A 51 0.47 -2.94 -2.28
C GLN A 51 0.74 -1.66 -3.10
N GLU A 52 0.31 -1.61 -4.35
CA GLU A 52 0.39 -0.40 -5.19
C GLU A 52 -0.41 0.76 -4.59
N TRP A 53 -1.66 0.51 -4.20
CA TRP A 53 -2.51 1.50 -3.53
C TRP A 53 -1.85 2.06 -2.26
N PHE A 54 -1.23 1.19 -1.45
CA PHE A 54 -0.55 1.61 -0.23
C PHE A 54 0.66 2.52 -0.54
N GLY A 55 1.41 2.23 -1.60
CA GLY A 55 2.47 3.11 -2.09
C GLY A 55 1.96 4.51 -2.49
N GLU A 56 0.81 4.59 -3.17
CA GLU A 56 0.17 5.88 -3.49
C GLU A 56 -0.33 6.60 -2.24
N TRP A 57 -0.88 5.88 -1.26
CA TRP A 57 -1.30 6.45 0.02
C TRP A 57 -0.11 7.08 0.78
N LEU A 58 1.04 6.41 0.81
CA LEU A 58 2.27 6.97 1.40
C LEU A 58 2.73 8.25 0.68
N LYS A 59 2.64 8.29 -0.66
CA LYS A 59 2.95 9.49 -1.45
C LYS A 59 2.00 10.65 -1.13
N GLN A 60 0.69 10.38 -1.03
CA GLN A 60 -0.32 11.40 -0.70
C GLN A 60 -0.12 12.01 0.69
N LYS A 61 0.45 11.26 1.64
CA LYS A 61 0.82 11.74 2.98
C LYS A 61 2.18 12.45 3.04
N ASP A 62 2.85 12.59 1.90
CA ASP A 62 4.20 13.16 1.76
C ASP A 62 5.25 12.47 2.64
N PHE A 63 5.11 11.15 2.80
CA PHE A 63 6.07 10.35 3.54
C PHE A 63 7.29 9.99 2.70
N TYR A 64 8.45 9.96 3.35
CA TYR A 64 9.65 9.38 2.80
C TYR A 64 9.52 7.86 2.78
N PHE A 65 9.78 7.26 1.62
CA PHE A 65 10.01 5.83 1.48
C PHE A 65 10.79 5.57 0.18
N LYS A 66 11.43 4.40 0.10
CA LYS A 66 11.99 3.84 -1.13
C LYS A 66 11.39 2.46 -1.37
N THR A 67 11.43 2.00 -2.62
CA THR A 67 11.15 0.60 -2.99
C THR A 67 12.44 -0.02 -3.52
N ARG A 68 12.55 -1.35 -3.45
CA ARG A 68 13.64 -2.05 -4.12
C ARG A 68 13.44 -2.02 -5.64
N ALA A 69 14.54 -2.13 -6.39
CA ALA A 69 14.48 -2.24 -7.85
C ALA A 69 13.80 -3.56 -8.29
N ASN A 70 14.01 -4.63 -7.53
CA ASN A 70 13.32 -5.90 -7.69
C ASN A 70 12.13 -5.97 -6.72
N THR A 71 10.91 -5.92 -7.24
CA THR A 71 9.68 -5.92 -6.44
C THR A 71 9.34 -7.29 -5.83
N GLN A 72 10.06 -8.35 -6.20
CA GLN A 72 9.91 -9.69 -5.61
C GLN A 72 10.86 -9.91 -4.40
N GLU A 73 11.59 -8.88 -3.97
CA GLU A 73 12.48 -8.93 -2.81
C GLU A 73 11.90 -8.20 -1.61
N PHE A 74 12.04 -8.81 -0.43
CA PHE A 74 11.75 -8.16 0.84
C PHE A 74 12.72 -6.98 1.12
N PRO A 75 12.27 -5.87 1.74
CA PRO A 75 10.87 -5.53 1.97
C PRO A 75 10.25 -4.79 0.77
N ASP A 76 8.92 -4.75 0.71
CA ASP A 76 8.17 -3.92 -0.25
C ASP A 76 8.54 -2.43 -0.14
N PHE A 77 8.68 -1.92 1.09
CA PHE A 77 9.00 -0.52 1.38
C PHE A 77 10.15 -0.38 2.39
N LEU A 78 11.00 0.62 2.14
CA LEU A 78 12.07 1.08 3.02
C LEU A 78 11.74 2.49 3.52
N LEU A 79 11.46 2.62 4.83
CA LEU A 79 11.10 3.88 5.47
C LEU A 79 12.32 4.68 5.98
N SER A 80 13.51 4.08 5.92
CA SER A 80 14.78 4.69 6.32
C SER A 80 15.64 5.09 5.12
N GLU A 81 16.56 6.03 5.34
CA GLU A 81 17.55 6.42 4.32
C GLU A 81 18.58 5.33 4.09
N ASP A 82 18.94 4.57 5.13
CA ASP A 82 19.72 3.34 4.98
C ASP A 82 18.88 2.19 4.41
N ASP A 83 19.55 1.19 3.85
CA ASP A 83 18.92 -0.03 3.30
C ASP A 83 18.92 -1.20 4.31
N LYS A 84 19.06 -0.91 5.60
CA LYS A 84 19.25 -1.92 6.67
C LYS A 84 18.18 -1.86 7.76
N SER A 85 17.33 -0.85 7.75
CA SER A 85 16.31 -0.59 8.75
C SER A 85 15.04 -0.01 8.12
N GLY A 86 14.00 0.19 8.95
CA GLY A 86 12.73 0.77 8.48
C GLY A 86 12.00 -0.11 7.47
N PHE A 87 12.17 -1.43 7.58
CA PHE A 87 11.54 -2.40 6.68
C PHE A 87 10.02 -2.44 6.91
N LEU A 88 9.26 -2.39 5.83
CA LEU A 88 7.81 -2.52 5.84
C LEU A 88 7.37 -3.42 4.68
N GLU A 89 6.71 -4.52 5.03
CA GLU A 89 6.20 -5.52 4.10
C GLU A 89 4.66 -5.54 4.17
N ILE A 90 4.01 -5.61 3.01
CA ILE A 90 2.57 -5.76 2.88
C ILE A 90 2.25 -7.23 2.62
N LYS A 91 1.32 -7.77 3.41
CA LYS A 91 0.78 -9.11 3.20
C LYS A 91 -0.74 -9.05 3.23
N THR A 92 -1.34 -9.71 2.25
CA THR A 92 -2.78 -9.75 2.04
C THR A 92 -3.24 -11.19 1.94
N PHE A 93 -4.36 -11.50 2.58
CA PHE A 93 -5.03 -12.78 2.43
C PHE A 93 -6.54 -12.57 2.44
N ASN A 94 -7.27 -13.48 1.81
CA ASN A 94 -8.72 -13.47 1.89
C ASN A 94 -9.13 -13.93 3.30
N ALA A 95 -9.70 -13.03 4.11
CA ALA A 95 -10.11 -13.32 5.49
C ALA A 95 -11.14 -14.46 5.62
N ASN A 96 -11.83 -14.80 4.53
CA ASN A 96 -12.80 -15.90 4.47
C ASN A 96 -12.21 -17.20 3.90
N ALA A 97 -10.92 -17.24 3.56
CA ALA A 97 -10.25 -18.48 3.16
C ALA A 97 -9.76 -19.20 4.43
N THR A 98 -10.10 -20.49 4.53
CA THR A 98 -9.66 -21.39 5.61
C THR A 98 -8.37 -22.10 5.23
#